data_AF-Z4WTF6-F1
#
_entry.id   AF-Z4WTF6-F1
#
_cell.length_a   1.000
_cell.length_b   1.000
_cell.length_c   1.000
_cell.angle_alpha   90.00
_cell.angle_beta   90.00
_cell.angle_gamma   90.00
#
_symmetry.space_group_name_H-M   'P 1'
#
loop_
_entity.id
_entity.type
_entity.pdbx_description
1 polymer ?
#
loop_
_entity_poly.entity_id
_entity_poly.type
_entity_poly.pdbx_seq_one_letter_code
_entity_poly.pdbx_strand_id
1 'polypeptide(L)'
;MSFLTQDKLTIVGAAGMIGSNMAQTAAMMSLTPNICLYDPFPTGLEGVAEEIRHCGFEGLNLTFTSCIKEALTGAKYVVSSGGAPRKDGMTREDLLKGNAEIAAQLGKDIKTYCPDVRHVVIIFNPADITGLVTLIHSGLRPEQVTTLAALDSTRLQSELAKHFGVAQSEVVGARTYGGHGEAMAVFSSGATVAGQSLSSLIGTDKLPEATWAEIKERVTKGGANIIKLRGRSSFQSPAYVSIEMIRAAMGGAPFRWPAGCYVAIPGLDHVVMGMETVIDKDGVHYSHELKGSESEKAALKKSYEHLVKMRDEVIAMGVIPAVADWKSVNPNL
;
A
#
# COMPACT_ATOMS: atom_id res chain seq x y z
N MET A 1 -0.07 -3.71 -28.94
CA MET A 1 0.24 -2.72 -27.88
C MET A 1 1.70 -2.85 -27.49
N SER A 2 2.40 -1.74 -27.16
CA SER A 2 3.76 -1.84 -26.60
C SER A 2 3.68 -1.98 -25.08
N PHE A 3 4.30 -3.02 -24.52
CA PHE A 3 4.45 -3.14 -23.07
C PHE A 3 5.43 -2.10 -22.52
N LEU A 4 5.22 -1.66 -21.27
CA LEU A 4 6.07 -0.65 -20.62
C LEU A 4 7.52 -1.15 -20.40
N THR A 5 7.69 -2.43 -20.07
CA THR A 5 8.99 -3.10 -19.97
C THR A 5 8.85 -4.59 -20.28
N GLN A 6 9.96 -5.29 -20.47
CA GLN A 6 10.03 -6.75 -20.56
C GLN A 6 10.35 -7.41 -19.22
N ASP A 7 10.67 -6.62 -18.20
CA ASP A 7 11.01 -7.10 -16.87
C ASP A 7 9.83 -7.84 -16.20
N LYS A 8 10.11 -8.92 -15.47
CA LYS A 8 9.09 -9.76 -14.83
C LYS A 8 8.41 -9.06 -13.65
N LEU A 9 7.08 -9.10 -13.63
CA LEU A 9 6.23 -8.69 -12.51
C LEU A 9 5.65 -9.94 -11.83
N THR A 10 5.91 -10.10 -10.53
CA THR A 10 5.33 -11.19 -9.72
C THR A 10 4.25 -10.66 -8.79
N ILE A 11 3.07 -11.30 -8.82
CA ILE A 11 1.92 -11.01 -7.95
C ILE A 11 1.82 -12.12 -6.92
N VAL A 12 2.07 -11.80 -5.64
CA VAL A 12 2.01 -12.73 -4.51
C VAL A 12 0.64 -12.63 -3.82
N GLY A 13 -0.01 -13.78 -3.61
CA GLY A 13 -1.40 -13.85 -3.15
C GLY A 13 -2.41 -13.74 -4.30
N ALA A 14 -2.04 -14.27 -5.47
CA ALA A 14 -2.77 -14.10 -6.73
C ALA A 14 -4.10 -14.88 -6.80
N ALA A 15 -4.29 -15.94 -6.00
CA ALA A 15 -5.55 -16.67 -5.97
C ALA A 15 -6.65 -15.89 -5.21
N GLY A 16 -6.26 -14.91 -4.39
CA GLY A 16 -7.19 -14.05 -3.66
C GLY A 16 -7.85 -12.99 -4.54
N MET A 17 -8.98 -12.45 -4.07
CA MET A 17 -9.77 -11.43 -4.79
C MET A 17 -8.97 -10.18 -5.18
N ILE A 18 -8.00 -9.78 -4.34
CA ILE A 18 -7.14 -8.63 -4.62
C ILE A 18 -6.13 -9.00 -5.70
N GLY A 19 -5.40 -10.12 -5.52
CA GLY A 19 -4.35 -10.56 -6.44
C GLY A 19 -4.87 -10.93 -7.83
N SER A 20 -6.05 -11.54 -7.94
CA SER A 20 -6.67 -11.83 -9.24
C SER A 20 -7.05 -10.56 -9.99
N ASN A 21 -7.59 -9.56 -9.28
CA ASN A 21 -7.91 -8.26 -9.87
C ASN A 21 -6.64 -7.46 -10.24
N MET A 22 -5.56 -7.62 -9.48
CA MET A 22 -4.23 -7.08 -9.82
C MET A 22 -3.70 -7.68 -11.12
N ALA A 23 -3.80 -9.01 -11.29
CA ALA A 23 -3.35 -9.70 -12.50
C ALA A 23 -4.06 -9.14 -13.74
N GLN A 24 -5.38 -9.03 -13.67
CA GLN A 24 -6.18 -8.44 -14.74
C GLN A 24 -5.79 -6.98 -15.00
N THR A 25 -5.65 -6.18 -13.94
CA THR A 25 -5.28 -4.76 -14.07
C THR A 25 -3.90 -4.58 -14.69
N ALA A 26 -2.90 -5.35 -14.27
CA ALA A 26 -1.55 -5.30 -14.81
C ALA A 26 -1.49 -5.70 -16.30
N ALA A 27 -2.27 -6.71 -16.70
CA ALA A 27 -2.41 -7.11 -18.10
C ALA A 27 -3.12 -6.01 -18.93
N MET A 28 -4.23 -5.45 -18.43
CA MET A 28 -4.95 -4.35 -19.10
C MET A 28 -4.07 -3.11 -19.28
N MET A 29 -3.20 -2.80 -18.32
CA MET A 29 -2.26 -1.69 -18.41
C MET A 29 -1.04 -1.99 -19.31
N SER A 30 -0.92 -3.21 -19.84
CA SER A 30 0.25 -3.66 -20.63
C SER A 30 1.57 -3.32 -19.93
N LEU A 31 1.68 -3.61 -18.63
CA LEU A 31 2.88 -3.26 -17.86
C LEU A 31 4.11 -4.06 -18.33
N THR A 32 3.93 -5.36 -18.48
CA THR A 32 4.95 -6.29 -18.97
C THR A 32 4.25 -7.50 -19.59
N PRO A 33 4.82 -8.14 -20.63
CA PRO A 33 4.28 -9.42 -21.06
C PRO A 33 4.55 -10.50 -20.01
N ASN A 34 5.58 -10.35 -19.17
CA ASN A 34 6.02 -11.38 -18.23
C ASN A 34 5.38 -11.19 -16.85
N ILE A 35 4.11 -11.60 -16.73
CA ILE A 35 3.38 -11.62 -15.45
C ILE A 35 3.44 -13.02 -14.84
N CYS A 36 3.83 -13.10 -13.57
CA CYS A 36 3.88 -14.33 -12.79
C CYS A 36 2.93 -14.26 -11.60
N LEU A 37 2.04 -15.23 -11.48
CA LEU A 37 1.09 -15.35 -10.38
C LEU A 37 1.58 -16.38 -9.36
N TYR A 38 1.66 -15.99 -8.10
CA TYR A 38 2.03 -16.89 -7.01
C TYR A 38 0.94 -16.94 -5.95
N ASP A 39 0.62 -18.15 -5.52
CA ASP A 39 -0.25 -18.39 -4.37
C ASP A 39 0.00 -19.80 -3.79
N PRO A 40 -0.03 -20.00 -2.46
CA PRO A 40 0.02 -21.32 -1.85
C PRO A 40 -1.25 -22.16 -2.08
N PHE A 41 -2.35 -21.60 -2.62
CA PHE A 41 -3.57 -22.34 -2.97
C PHE A 41 -3.62 -22.68 -4.48
N PRO A 42 -3.18 -23.89 -4.90
CA PRO A 42 -2.92 -24.16 -6.32
C PRO A 42 -4.20 -24.15 -7.16
N THR A 43 -5.29 -24.74 -6.67
CA THR A 43 -6.54 -24.84 -7.42
C THR A 43 -7.18 -23.47 -7.68
N GLY A 44 -7.16 -22.58 -6.67
CA GLY A 44 -7.64 -21.20 -6.85
C GLY A 44 -6.74 -20.40 -7.80
N LEU A 45 -5.43 -20.61 -7.71
CA LEU A 45 -4.45 -19.97 -8.58
C LEU A 45 -4.62 -20.37 -10.05
N GLU A 46 -4.81 -21.66 -10.32
CA GLU A 46 -5.07 -22.19 -11.65
C GLU A 46 -6.35 -21.58 -12.23
N GLY A 47 -7.43 -21.53 -11.45
CA GLY A 47 -8.68 -20.89 -11.88
C GLY A 47 -8.52 -19.41 -12.25
N VAL A 48 -7.75 -18.65 -11.45
CA VAL A 48 -7.42 -17.26 -11.78
C VAL A 48 -6.60 -17.18 -13.07
N ALA A 49 -5.59 -18.03 -13.24
CA ALA A 49 -4.76 -18.03 -14.44
C ALA A 49 -5.59 -18.34 -15.71
N GLU A 50 -6.53 -19.29 -15.63
CA GLU A 50 -7.46 -19.59 -16.73
C GLU A 50 -8.36 -18.40 -17.09
N GLU A 51 -8.93 -17.70 -16.09
CA GLU A 51 -9.72 -16.48 -16.35
C GLU A 51 -8.90 -15.37 -17.04
N ILE A 52 -7.64 -15.18 -16.64
CA ILE A 52 -6.75 -14.20 -17.30
C ILE A 52 -6.41 -14.66 -18.73
N ARG A 53 -6.21 -15.96 -18.97
CA ARG A 53 -5.99 -16.51 -20.32
C ARG A 53 -7.21 -16.31 -21.22
N HIS A 54 -8.41 -16.57 -20.70
CA HIS A 54 -9.66 -16.37 -21.43
C HIS A 54 -9.96 -14.91 -21.79
N CYS A 55 -9.32 -13.94 -21.12
CA CYS A 55 -9.39 -12.54 -21.51
C CYS A 55 -8.70 -12.25 -22.87
N GLY A 56 -7.83 -13.15 -23.36
CA GLY A 56 -7.21 -13.01 -24.68
C GLY A 56 -6.25 -11.81 -24.81
N PHE A 57 -5.54 -11.45 -23.74
CA PHE A 57 -4.57 -10.35 -23.76
C PHE A 57 -3.41 -10.63 -24.73
N GLU A 58 -3.34 -9.87 -25.81
CA GLU A 58 -2.35 -10.04 -26.87
C GLU A 58 -0.91 -9.89 -26.35
N GLY A 59 -0.06 -10.88 -26.64
CA GLY A 59 1.36 -10.87 -26.28
C GLY A 59 1.66 -11.12 -24.80
N LEU A 60 0.65 -11.41 -23.96
CA LEU A 60 0.87 -11.73 -22.55
C LEU A 60 1.50 -13.12 -22.39
N ASN A 61 2.65 -13.18 -21.73
CA ASN A 61 3.33 -14.39 -21.28
C ASN A 61 3.00 -14.64 -19.80
N LEU A 62 1.79 -15.14 -19.54
CA LEU A 62 1.32 -15.43 -18.19
C LEU A 62 1.89 -16.75 -17.66
N THR A 63 2.54 -16.70 -16.51
CA THR A 63 2.97 -17.87 -15.74
C THR A 63 2.29 -17.89 -14.37
N PHE A 64 2.14 -19.07 -13.79
CA PHE A 64 1.67 -19.22 -12.40
C PHE A 64 2.35 -20.40 -11.73
N THR A 65 2.59 -20.31 -10.42
CA THR A 65 3.26 -21.36 -9.64
C THR A 65 2.95 -21.21 -8.15
N SER A 66 2.91 -22.34 -7.42
CA SER A 66 2.88 -22.36 -5.96
C SER A 66 4.28 -22.52 -5.34
N CYS A 67 5.33 -22.51 -6.16
CA CYS A 67 6.73 -22.54 -5.72
C CYS A 67 7.28 -21.11 -5.65
N ILE A 68 7.57 -20.61 -4.44
CA ILE A 68 8.02 -19.21 -4.24
C ILE A 68 9.35 -18.92 -4.94
N LYS A 69 10.25 -19.91 -4.99
CA LYS A 69 11.52 -19.81 -5.72
C LYS A 69 11.30 -19.55 -7.20
N GLU A 70 10.42 -20.31 -7.85
CA GLU A 70 10.08 -20.11 -9.27
C GLU A 70 9.40 -18.76 -9.50
N ALA A 71 8.48 -18.39 -8.61
CA ALA A 71 7.76 -17.13 -8.70
C ALA A 71 8.69 -15.92 -8.63
N LEU A 72 9.66 -15.93 -7.71
CA LEU A 72 10.57 -14.80 -7.49
C LEU A 72 11.80 -14.81 -8.39
N THR A 73 12.24 -15.97 -8.89
CA THR A 73 13.42 -16.04 -9.79
C THR A 73 13.21 -15.10 -10.99
N GLY A 74 14.14 -14.15 -11.16
CA GLY A 74 14.14 -13.15 -12.23
C GLY A 74 13.10 -12.03 -12.09
N ALA A 75 12.35 -11.95 -10.98
CA ALA A 75 11.39 -10.87 -10.74
C ALA A 75 12.11 -9.53 -10.56
N LYS A 76 11.63 -8.48 -11.25
CA LYS A 76 12.09 -7.10 -11.06
C LYS A 76 11.10 -6.22 -10.34
N TYR A 77 9.83 -6.64 -10.33
CA TYR A 77 8.77 -5.96 -9.61
C TYR A 77 7.93 -7.00 -8.87
N VAL A 78 7.58 -6.71 -7.62
CA VAL A 78 6.76 -7.59 -6.80
C VAL A 78 5.62 -6.78 -6.18
N VAL A 79 4.41 -7.31 -6.24
CA VAL A 79 3.26 -6.79 -5.49
C VAL A 79 2.65 -7.92 -4.67
N SER A 80 2.43 -7.67 -3.37
CA SER A 80 1.96 -8.71 -2.45
C SER A 80 0.71 -8.29 -1.69
N SER A 81 -0.34 -9.11 -1.87
CA SER A 81 -1.52 -9.17 -1.01
C SER A 81 -1.56 -10.46 -0.17
N GLY A 82 -0.46 -11.22 -0.13
CA GLY A 82 -0.37 -12.58 0.44
C GLY A 82 -0.35 -12.68 1.97
N GLY A 83 -1.12 -11.85 2.68
CA GLY A 83 -1.28 -11.97 4.13
C GLY A 83 -2.22 -13.11 4.54
N ALA A 84 -2.18 -13.51 5.80
CA ALA A 84 -3.11 -14.49 6.34
C ALA A 84 -4.51 -13.87 6.48
N PRO A 85 -5.58 -14.58 6.05
CA PRO A 85 -6.94 -14.18 6.41
C PRO A 85 -7.13 -14.34 7.92
N ARG A 86 -7.87 -13.42 8.53
CA ARG A 86 -8.29 -13.57 9.92
C ARG A 86 -9.14 -14.83 10.06
N LYS A 87 -8.77 -15.72 10.99
CA LYS A 87 -9.55 -16.92 11.34
C LYS A 87 -10.37 -16.69 12.60
N ASP A 88 -11.46 -17.42 12.75
CA ASP A 88 -12.27 -17.40 13.96
C ASP A 88 -11.42 -17.77 15.18
N GLY A 89 -11.56 -16.99 16.26
CA GLY A 89 -10.80 -17.17 17.50
C GLY A 89 -9.41 -16.52 17.52
N MET A 90 -8.90 -15.96 16.41
CA MET A 90 -7.62 -15.22 16.43
C MET A 90 -7.73 -13.90 17.22
N THR A 91 -6.78 -13.68 18.11
CA THR A 91 -6.59 -12.38 18.77
C THR A 91 -5.98 -11.36 17.79
N ARG A 92 -5.99 -10.08 18.17
CA ARG A 92 -5.31 -9.02 17.40
C ARG A 92 -3.79 -9.29 17.33
N GLU A 93 -3.22 -9.74 18.44
CA GLU A 93 -1.79 -10.04 18.59
C GLU A 93 -1.39 -11.23 17.72
N ASP A 94 -2.21 -12.29 17.67
CA ASP A 94 -1.96 -13.45 16.79
C ASP A 94 -1.93 -13.04 15.32
N LEU A 95 -2.89 -12.20 14.91
CA LEU A 95 -2.97 -11.73 13.52
C LEU A 95 -1.78 -10.82 13.17
N LEU A 96 -1.38 -9.94 14.08
CA LEU A 96 -0.21 -9.08 13.92
C LEU A 96 1.06 -9.92 13.76
N LYS A 97 1.30 -10.87 14.68
CA LYS A 97 2.45 -11.76 14.64
C LYS A 97 2.48 -12.60 13.37
N GLY A 98 1.36 -13.24 13.03
CA GLY A 98 1.27 -14.09 11.84
C GLY A 98 1.56 -13.33 10.54
N ASN A 99 1.01 -12.12 10.38
CA ASN A 99 1.31 -11.31 9.20
C ASN A 99 2.74 -10.75 9.20
N ALA A 100 3.30 -10.44 10.38
CA ALA A 100 4.71 -10.04 10.48
C ALA A 100 5.66 -11.20 10.11
N GLU A 101 5.37 -12.44 10.52
CA GLU A 101 6.16 -13.62 10.13
C GLU A 101 6.09 -13.90 8.62
N ILE A 102 4.89 -13.75 8.01
CA ILE A 102 4.73 -13.83 6.55
C ILE A 102 5.57 -12.76 5.84
N ALA A 103 5.53 -11.52 6.34
CA ALA A 103 6.32 -10.42 5.78
C ALA A 103 7.83 -10.64 5.91
N ALA A 104 8.28 -11.22 7.04
CA ALA A 104 9.68 -11.59 7.26
C ALA A 104 10.13 -12.69 6.29
N GLN A 105 9.29 -13.71 6.10
CA GLN A 105 9.59 -14.80 5.16
C GLN A 105 9.64 -14.29 3.73
N LEU A 106 8.67 -13.45 3.30
CA LEU A 106 8.71 -12.80 1.98
C LEU A 106 10.00 -11.98 1.79
N GLY A 107 10.44 -11.25 2.81
CA GLY A 107 11.72 -10.54 2.78
C GLY A 107 12.89 -11.48 2.54
N LYS A 108 13.01 -12.57 3.31
CA LYS A 108 14.07 -13.59 3.14
C LYS A 108 14.03 -14.23 1.76
N ASP A 109 12.84 -14.51 1.23
CA ASP A 109 12.66 -15.10 -0.09
C ASP A 109 13.08 -14.12 -1.20
N ILE A 110 12.75 -12.82 -1.08
CA ILE A 110 13.24 -11.77 -1.97
C ILE A 110 14.77 -11.70 -1.94
N LYS A 111 15.36 -11.64 -0.75
CA LYS A 111 16.82 -11.61 -0.56
C LYS A 111 17.52 -12.80 -1.22
N THR A 112 16.86 -13.96 -1.25
CA THR A 112 17.42 -15.21 -1.77
C THR A 112 17.21 -15.37 -3.28
N TYR A 113 16.02 -15.05 -3.79
CA TYR A 113 15.60 -15.43 -5.14
C TYR A 113 15.54 -14.26 -6.14
N CYS A 114 15.44 -13.02 -5.66
CA CYS A 114 15.51 -11.81 -6.48
C CYS A 114 16.10 -10.61 -5.72
N PRO A 115 17.36 -10.70 -5.21
CA PRO A 115 18.00 -9.61 -4.49
C PRO A 115 18.18 -8.33 -5.34
N ASP A 116 18.05 -8.45 -6.66
CA ASP A 116 18.12 -7.37 -7.64
C ASP A 116 16.73 -6.93 -8.15
N VAL A 117 15.66 -7.23 -7.39
CA VAL A 117 14.33 -6.65 -7.58
C VAL A 117 14.41 -5.13 -7.47
N ARG A 118 13.73 -4.42 -8.38
CA ARG A 118 13.76 -2.95 -8.44
C ARG A 118 12.79 -2.33 -7.44
N HIS A 119 11.56 -2.85 -7.36
CA HIS A 119 10.53 -2.32 -6.47
C HIS A 119 9.57 -3.38 -5.93
N VAL A 120 9.13 -3.21 -4.68
CA VAL A 120 8.19 -4.08 -3.97
C VAL A 120 7.05 -3.24 -3.39
N VAL A 121 5.80 -3.64 -3.63
CA VAL A 121 4.60 -3.06 -3.04
C VAL A 121 3.93 -4.06 -2.09
N ILE A 122 3.81 -3.70 -0.81
CA ILE A 122 3.18 -4.52 0.23
C ILE A 122 1.81 -3.94 0.61
N ILE A 123 0.79 -4.80 0.68
CA ILE A 123 -0.61 -4.34 0.79
C ILE A 123 -1.33 -4.99 1.96
N PHE A 124 -0.89 -6.19 2.37
CA PHE A 124 -1.56 -6.91 3.44
C PHE A 124 -1.28 -6.29 4.80
N ASN A 125 -2.30 -6.24 5.64
CA ASN A 125 -2.30 -5.46 6.87
C ASN A 125 -1.63 -6.19 8.05
N PRO A 126 -1.13 -5.44 9.06
CA PRO A 126 -1.03 -3.97 9.08
C PRO A 126 0.12 -3.50 8.18
N ALA A 127 -0.19 -2.73 7.14
CA ALA A 127 0.73 -2.45 6.04
C ALA A 127 2.00 -1.72 6.49
N ASP A 128 1.88 -0.85 7.49
CA ASP A 128 3.00 -0.14 8.12
C ASP A 128 4.03 -1.10 8.74
N ILE A 129 3.56 -2.21 9.33
CA ILE A 129 4.42 -3.24 9.90
C ILE A 129 4.92 -4.20 8.84
N THR A 130 4.03 -4.73 8.00
CA THR A 130 4.41 -5.74 7.01
C THR A 130 5.38 -5.16 5.99
N GLY A 131 5.21 -3.90 5.58
CA GLY A 131 6.18 -3.18 4.76
C GLY A 131 7.54 -3.03 5.44
N LEU A 132 7.56 -2.60 6.71
CA LEU A 132 8.80 -2.45 7.49
C LEU A 132 9.53 -3.78 7.67
N VAL A 133 8.81 -4.83 8.06
CA VAL A 133 9.39 -6.16 8.27
C VAL A 133 9.94 -6.74 6.95
N THR A 134 9.21 -6.60 5.83
CA THR A 134 9.72 -7.01 4.52
C THR A 134 10.97 -6.21 4.13
N LEU A 135 11.00 -4.90 4.35
CA LEU A 135 12.19 -4.08 4.09
C LEU A 135 13.40 -4.57 4.90
N ILE A 136 13.24 -4.79 6.21
CA ILE A 136 14.32 -5.27 7.09
C ILE A 136 14.83 -6.64 6.65
N HIS A 137 13.96 -7.61 6.33
CA HIS A 137 14.42 -8.97 5.99
C HIS A 137 14.88 -9.12 4.53
N SER A 138 14.45 -8.24 3.63
CA SER A 138 14.79 -8.31 2.20
C SER A 138 16.19 -7.84 1.87
N GLY A 139 16.79 -6.99 2.70
CA GLY A 139 18.08 -6.38 2.38
C GLY A 139 17.99 -5.31 1.28
N LEU A 140 16.78 -4.88 0.90
CA LEU A 140 16.58 -3.83 -0.11
C LEU A 140 16.82 -2.44 0.46
N ARG A 141 17.04 -1.45 -0.41
CA ARG A 141 17.10 -0.05 0.01
C ARG A 141 15.70 0.47 0.37
N PRO A 142 15.59 1.46 1.29
CA PRO A 142 14.33 2.11 1.64
C PRO A 142 13.46 2.52 0.45
N GLU A 143 14.07 3.04 -0.60
CA GLU A 143 13.37 3.57 -1.79
C GLU A 143 12.72 2.45 -2.63
N GLN A 144 13.06 1.19 -2.38
CA GLN A 144 12.58 0.04 -3.18
C GLN A 144 11.35 -0.65 -2.58
N VAL A 145 10.90 -0.22 -1.39
CA VAL A 145 9.76 -0.85 -0.70
C VAL A 145 8.71 0.20 -0.37
N THR A 146 7.48 -0.04 -0.81
CA THR A 146 6.34 0.83 -0.53
C THR A 146 5.15 0.03 -0.04
N THR A 147 4.19 0.72 0.59
CA THR A 147 2.93 0.11 1.01
C THR A 147 1.74 0.90 0.52
N LEU A 148 0.61 0.22 0.31
CA LEU A 148 -0.63 0.88 -0.08
C LEU A 148 -1.18 1.72 1.10
N ALA A 149 -1.05 3.05 1.00
CA ALA A 149 -1.62 4.02 1.96
C ALA A 149 -2.64 4.99 1.32
N ALA A 150 -2.79 4.96 -0.01
CA ALA A 150 -3.57 5.95 -0.77
C ALA A 150 -5.10 5.87 -0.58
N LEU A 151 -5.62 4.74 -0.08
CA LEU A 151 -7.08 4.54 -0.05
C LEU A 151 -7.80 5.52 0.88
N ASP A 152 -7.17 5.94 1.98
CA ASP A 152 -7.77 6.91 2.89
C ASP A 152 -7.86 8.30 2.25
N SER A 153 -6.87 8.69 1.43
CA SER A 153 -6.92 9.92 0.64
C SER A 153 -7.97 9.88 -0.48
N THR A 154 -8.10 8.76 -1.20
CA THR A 154 -9.14 8.62 -2.25
C THR A 154 -10.56 8.55 -1.66
N ARG A 155 -10.71 7.96 -0.47
CA ARG A 155 -11.98 8.00 0.29
C ARG A 155 -12.33 9.41 0.72
N LEU A 156 -11.37 10.16 1.26
CA LEU A 156 -11.57 11.56 1.62
C LEU A 156 -12.00 12.40 0.41
N GLN A 157 -11.31 12.23 -0.72
CA GLN A 157 -11.69 12.87 -1.98
C GLN A 157 -13.14 12.55 -2.37
N SER A 158 -13.54 11.28 -2.28
CA SER A 158 -14.89 10.83 -2.63
C SER A 158 -15.95 11.41 -1.68
N GLU A 159 -15.71 11.41 -0.38
CA GLU A 159 -16.67 11.95 0.61
C GLU A 159 -16.85 13.46 0.48
N LEU A 160 -15.77 14.20 0.22
CA LEU A 160 -15.84 15.64 -0.07
C LEU A 160 -16.64 15.90 -1.36
N ALA A 161 -16.34 15.16 -2.43
CA ALA A 161 -17.03 15.35 -3.70
C ALA A 161 -18.55 15.10 -3.60
N LYS A 162 -18.95 14.05 -2.86
CA LYS A 162 -20.36 13.76 -2.58
C LYS A 162 -21.02 14.88 -1.77
N HIS A 163 -20.35 15.40 -0.74
CA HIS A 163 -20.87 16.48 0.10
C HIS A 163 -21.14 17.74 -0.71
N PHE A 164 -20.20 18.13 -1.56
CA PHE A 164 -20.30 19.36 -2.35
C PHE A 164 -21.05 19.19 -3.67
N GLY A 165 -21.41 17.97 -4.07
CA GLY A 165 -22.13 17.70 -5.33
C GLY A 165 -21.30 18.02 -6.58
N VAL A 166 -19.98 17.86 -6.49
CA VAL A 166 -19.02 18.15 -7.59
C VAL A 166 -18.43 16.86 -8.15
N ALA A 167 -17.77 16.93 -9.31
CA ALA A 167 -17.05 15.78 -9.81
C ALA A 167 -15.88 15.43 -8.87
N GLN A 168 -15.62 14.14 -8.64
CA GLN A 168 -14.57 13.73 -7.70
C GLN A 168 -13.18 14.27 -8.08
N SER A 169 -12.91 14.46 -9.38
CA SER A 169 -11.70 15.08 -9.89
C SER A 169 -11.54 16.57 -9.56
N GLU A 170 -12.62 17.28 -9.22
CA GLU A 170 -12.60 18.69 -8.80
C GLU A 170 -12.17 18.85 -7.33
N VAL A 171 -12.10 17.74 -6.58
CA VAL A 171 -11.45 17.71 -5.26
C VAL A 171 -9.98 17.35 -5.47
N VAL A 172 -9.10 18.32 -5.26
CA VAL A 172 -7.65 18.19 -5.47
C VAL A 172 -6.95 18.33 -4.12
N GLY A 173 -5.84 17.60 -3.93
CA GLY A 173 -5.03 17.72 -2.71
C GLY A 173 -5.67 17.14 -1.44
N ALA A 174 -6.71 16.30 -1.55
CA ALA A 174 -7.20 15.52 -0.42
C ALA A 174 -6.12 14.50 0.01
N ARG A 175 -5.59 14.67 1.22
CA ARG A 175 -4.43 13.91 1.72
C ARG A 175 -4.63 13.41 3.14
N THR A 176 -4.14 12.21 3.36
CA THR A 176 -4.01 11.55 4.67
C THR A 176 -2.59 10.98 4.77
N TYR A 177 -1.94 11.20 5.90
CA TYR A 177 -0.57 10.73 6.18
C TYR A 177 -0.53 9.94 7.50
N GLY A 178 0.62 9.34 7.81
CA GLY A 178 0.80 8.51 8.99
C GLY A 178 0.32 7.07 8.79
N GLY A 179 -0.14 6.42 9.86
CA GLY A 179 -0.75 5.11 9.79
C GLY A 179 -2.11 5.12 9.08
N HIS A 180 -2.72 3.94 8.92
CA HIS A 180 -4.01 3.80 8.26
C HIS A 180 -5.21 3.89 9.23
N GLY A 181 -6.38 4.28 8.73
CA GLY A 181 -7.64 4.14 9.45
C GLY A 181 -7.73 5.03 10.69
N GLU A 182 -7.91 4.46 11.89
CA GLU A 182 -8.03 5.24 13.13
C GLU A 182 -6.75 5.98 13.50
N ALA A 183 -5.60 5.52 12.98
CA ALA A 183 -4.32 6.17 13.19
C ALA A 183 -4.00 7.22 12.11
N MET A 184 -4.83 7.42 11.09
CA MET A 184 -4.49 8.38 10.01
C MET A 184 -4.55 9.84 10.47
N ALA A 185 -3.68 10.68 9.92
CA ALA A 185 -3.71 12.13 10.07
C ALA A 185 -4.27 12.77 8.80
N VAL A 186 -5.41 13.46 8.90
CA VAL A 186 -6.06 14.14 7.77
C VAL A 186 -5.43 15.52 7.57
N PHE A 187 -4.92 15.79 6.37
CA PHE A 187 -4.36 17.08 5.98
C PHE A 187 -5.32 17.76 5.01
N SER A 188 -6.04 18.76 5.53
CA SER A 188 -7.05 19.54 4.82
C SER A 188 -6.50 20.85 4.24
N SER A 189 -5.40 21.36 4.80
CA SER A 189 -4.82 22.66 4.43
C SER A 189 -4.40 22.77 2.96
N GLY A 190 -3.95 21.66 2.38
CA GLY A 190 -3.54 21.57 0.96
C GLY A 190 -4.67 21.23 -0.02
N ALA A 191 -5.89 20.99 0.46
CA ALA A 191 -6.99 20.53 -0.38
C ALA A 191 -7.83 21.69 -0.94
N THR A 192 -8.36 21.49 -2.15
CA THR A 192 -9.34 22.39 -2.79
C THR A 192 -10.55 21.62 -3.28
N VAL A 193 -11.71 22.26 -3.28
CA VAL A 193 -12.96 21.75 -3.87
C VAL A 193 -13.44 22.74 -4.91
N ALA A 194 -13.49 22.33 -6.18
CA ALA A 194 -13.84 23.19 -7.32
C ALA A 194 -13.04 24.52 -7.32
N GLY A 195 -11.73 24.42 -7.02
CA GLY A 195 -10.82 25.56 -6.94
C GLY A 195 -10.85 26.37 -5.65
N GLN A 196 -11.82 26.16 -4.76
CA GLN A 196 -11.88 26.83 -3.45
C GLN A 196 -11.10 26.05 -2.39
N SER A 197 -10.28 26.73 -1.57
CA SER A 197 -9.55 26.07 -0.48
C SER A 197 -10.49 25.40 0.52
N LEU A 198 -10.27 24.13 0.83
CA LEU A 198 -11.06 23.39 1.81
C LEU A 198 -11.00 24.03 3.19
N SER A 199 -9.84 24.56 3.57
CA SER A 199 -9.65 25.28 4.84
C SER A 199 -10.55 26.52 4.98
N SER A 200 -10.95 27.14 3.87
CA SER A 200 -11.88 28.29 3.86
C SER A 200 -13.35 27.89 3.90
N LEU A 201 -13.65 26.60 3.73
CA LEU A 201 -15.01 26.04 3.73
C LEU A 201 -15.35 25.39 5.07
N ILE A 202 -14.36 24.80 5.75
CA ILE A 202 -14.54 24.17 7.07
C ILE A 202 -15.01 25.23 8.08
N GLY A 203 -16.09 24.90 8.80
CA GLY A 203 -16.69 25.77 9.82
C GLY A 203 -17.65 26.82 9.27
N THR A 204 -17.86 26.89 7.95
CA THR A 204 -18.90 27.74 7.35
C THR A 204 -20.22 26.99 7.19
N ASP A 205 -21.25 27.68 6.70
CA ASP A 205 -22.52 27.11 6.27
C ASP A 205 -22.39 26.02 5.18
N LYS A 206 -21.37 26.13 4.32
CA LYS A 206 -21.07 25.16 3.25
C LYS A 206 -20.48 23.86 3.77
N LEU A 207 -19.72 23.90 4.86
CA LEU A 207 -19.17 22.70 5.52
C LEU A 207 -19.05 22.95 7.03
N PRO A 208 -20.16 22.78 7.78
CA PRO A 208 -20.15 22.94 9.22
C PRO A 208 -19.16 21.98 9.91
N GLU A 209 -18.60 22.37 11.05
CA GLU A 209 -17.62 21.56 11.79
C GLU A 209 -18.12 20.14 12.10
N ALA A 210 -19.40 20.01 12.47
CA ALA A 210 -20.03 18.72 12.71
C ALA A 210 -20.01 17.82 11.46
N THR A 211 -20.37 18.38 10.31
CA THR A 211 -20.36 17.65 9.03
C THR A 211 -18.94 17.30 8.60
N TRP A 212 -17.96 18.17 8.85
CA TRP A 212 -16.55 17.85 8.62
C TRP A 212 -16.06 16.70 9.50
N ALA A 213 -16.45 16.68 10.78
CA ALA A 213 -16.15 15.57 11.68
C ALA A 213 -16.75 14.25 11.19
N GLU A 214 -18.00 14.26 10.72
CA GLU A 214 -18.65 13.08 10.14
C GLU A 214 -17.96 12.59 8.86
N ILE A 215 -17.52 13.50 7.98
CA ILE A 215 -16.75 13.12 6.78
C ILE A 215 -15.48 12.38 7.19
N LYS A 216 -14.70 12.93 8.13
CA LYS A 216 -13.48 12.28 8.63
C LYS A 216 -13.78 10.90 9.21
N GLU A 217 -14.86 10.77 9.99
CA GLU A 217 -15.29 9.49 10.55
C GLU A 217 -15.68 8.47 9.46
N ARG A 218 -16.41 8.89 8.41
CA ARG A 218 -16.75 8.03 7.27
C ARG A 218 -15.52 7.54 6.52
N VAL A 219 -14.49 8.38 6.39
CA VAL A 219 -13.20 7.99 5.80
C VAL A 219 -12.53 6.91 6.65
N THR A 220 -12.38 7.15 7.96
CA THR A 220 -11.81 6.18 8.91
C THR A 220 -12.56 4.84 8.87
N LYS A 221 -13.90 4.89 8.82
CA LYS A 221 -14.77 3.70 8.75
C LYS A 221 -14.97 3.16 7.33
N GLY A 222 -14.25 3.68 6.33
CA GLY A 222 -14.45 3.35 4.92
C GLY A 222 -14.28 1.86 4.63
N GLY A 223 -13.28 1.20 5.23
CA GLY A 223 -13.09 -0.25 5.10
C GLY A 223 -14.28 -1.05 5.66
N ALA A 224 -14.74 -0.72 6.86
CA ALA A 224 -15.89 -1.36 7.51
C ALA A 224 -17.18 -1.13 6.72
N ASN A 225 -17.36 0.06 6.14
CA ASN A 225 -18.51 0.37 5.29
C ASN A 225 -18.55 -0.52 4.04
N ILE A 226 -17.40 -0.77 3.39
CA ILE A 226 -17.37 -1.70 2.25
C ILE A 226 -17.73 -3.13 2.67
N ILE A 227 -17.24 -3.59 3.82
CA ILE A 227 -17.61 -4.91 4.37
C ILE A 227 -19.13 -4.99 4.57
N LYS A 228 -19.72 -3.96 5.19
CA LYS A 228 -21.18 -3.87 5.41
C LYS A 228 -21.95 -3.91 4.09
N LEU A 229 -21.49 -3.22 3.06
CA LEU A 229 -22.20 -3.09 1.78
C LEU A 229 -22.01 -4.31 0.86
N ARG A 230 -20.83 -4.94 0.86
CA ARG A 230 -20.47 -6.01 -0.09
C ARG A 230 -20.40 -7.40 0.52
N GLY A 231 -20.54 -7.52 1.84
CA GLY A 231 -20.35 -8.77 2.59
C GLY A 231 -18.89 -9.26 2.61
N ARG A 232 -17.93 -8.42 2.19
CA ARG A 232 -16.50 -8.74 2.11
C ARG A 232 -15.66 -7.46 2.05
N SER A 233 -14.37 -7.57 2.38
CA SER A 233 -13.42 -6.45 2.27
C SER A 233 -13.30 -5.91 0.85
N SER A 234 -12.92 -4.64 0.71
CA SER A 234 -12.60 -4.02 -0.58
C SER A 234 -11.49 -4.78 -1.28
N PHE A 235 -11.64 -5.06 -2.58
CA PHE A 235 -10.60 -5.73 -3.37
C PHE A 235 -10.25 -4.99 -4.67
N GLN A 236 -11.22 -4.34 -5.31
CA GLN A 236 -10.99 -3.64 -6.58
C GLN A 236 -10.15 -2.36 -6.42
N SER A 237 -10.52 -1.47 -5.50
CA SER A 237 -9.75 -0.25 -5.25
C SER A 237 -8.34 -0.52 -4.73
N PRO A 238 -8.07 -1.42 -3.76
CA PRO A 238 -6.69 -1.74 -3.39
C PRO A 238 -5.89 -2.38 -4.53
N ALA A 239 -6.51 -3.23 -5.35
CA ALA A 239 -5.85 -3.82 -6.51
C ALA A 239 -5.42 -2.77 -7.52
N TYR A 240 -6.37 -1.95 -8.00
CA TYR A 240 -6.11 -0.93 -9.00
C TYR A 240 -5.02 0.05 -8.54
N VAL A 241 -5.18 0.62 -7.35
CA VAL A 241 -4.27 1.66 -6.84
C VAL A 241 -2.86 1.11 -6.61
N SER A 242 -2.72 -0.15 -6.16
CA SER A 242 -1.41 -0.77 -5.99
C SER A 242 -0.72 -1.07 -7.32
N ILE A 243 -1.48 -1.43 -8.36
CA ILE A 243 -0.93 -1.60 -9.71
C ILE A 243 -0.55 -0.25 -10.32
N GLU A 244 -1.23 0.85 -9.98
CA GLU A 244 -0.75 2.19 -10.34
C GLU A 244 0.59 2.53 -9.68
N MET A 245 0.82 2.12 -8.42
CA MET A 245 2.12 2.28 -7.74
C MET A 245 3.22 1.51 -8.47
N ILE A 246 2.96 0.22 -8.81
CA ILE A 246 3.90 -0.61 -9.58
C ILE A 246 4.16 -0.02 -10.97
N ARG A 247 3.12 0.44 -11.67
CA ARG A 247 3.26 1.09 -12.99
C ARG A 247 4.21 2.28 -12.92
N ALA A 248 4.10 3.11 -11.88
CA ALA A 248 5.00 4.24 -11.69
C ALA A 248 6.44 3.78 -11.46
N ALA A 249 6.64 2.77 -10.60
CA ALA A 249 7.96 2.17 -10.36
C ALA A 249 8.56 1.48 -11.60
N MET A 250 7.74 1.04 -12.53
CA MET A 250 8.15 0.47 -13.83
C MET A 250 8.52 1.54 -14.87
N GLY A 251 8.47 2.84 -14.52
CA GLY A 251 8.75 3.95 -15.43
C GLY A 251 7.55 4.47 -16.21
N GLY A 252 6.33 4.10 -15.79
CA GLY A 252 5.08 4.61 -16.36
C GLY A 252 4.70 5.98 -15.79
N ALA A 253 3.42 6.33 -15.89
CA ALA A 253 2.91 7.58 -15.33
C ALA A 253 3.16 7.64 -13.80
N PRO A 254 3.61 8.79 -13.25
CA PRO A 254 3.87 8.94 -11.81
C PRO A 254 2.65 8.63 -10.95
N PHE A 255 2.88 8.00 -9.80
CA PHE A 255 1.84 7.78 -8.79
C PHE A 255 1.61 9.06 -7.99
N ARG A 256 0.36 9.55 -7.97
CA ARG A 256 -0.01 10.90 -7.46
C ARG A 256 -0.66 10.92 -6.08
N TRP A 257 -0.64 9.81 -5.37
CA TRP A 257 -1.26 9.67 -4.05
C TRP A 257 -0.19 9.35 -3.00
N PRO A 258 -0.50 9.56 -1.71
CA PRO A 258 0.36 9.09 -0.64
C PRO A 258 0.59 7.57 -0.71
N ALA A 259 1.84 7.17 -0.58
CA ALA A 259 2.24 5.79 -0.36
C ALA A 259 2.91 5.66 1.01
N GLY A 260 2.85 4.48 1.60
CA GLY A 260 3.69 4.19 2.75
C GLY A 260 5.13 3.97 2.30
N CYS A 261 6.07 4.63 2.96
CA CYS A 261 7.50 4.48 2.72
C CYS A 261 8.26 4.52 4.06
N TYR A 262 9.50 4.05 4.06
CA TYR A 262 10.38 4.17 5.21
C TYR A 262 10.75 5.62 5.47
N VAL A 263 10.56 6.09 6.72
CA VAL A 263 10.82 7.47 7.11
C VAL A 263 12.08 7.56 7.98
N ALA A 264 12.95 8.49 7.62
CA ALA A 264 14.21 8.81 8.30
C ALA A 264 14.32 10.31 8.58
N ILE A 265 13.19 10.94 8.94
CA ILE A 265 13.13 12.34 9.38
C ILE A 265 13.33 12.36 10.90
N PRO A 266 14.23 13.21 11.45
CA PRO A 266 14.38 13.35 12.89
C PRO A 266 13.05 13.58 13.60
N GLY A 267 12.70 12.69 14.54
CA GLY A 267 11.46 12.74 15.29
C GLY A 267 10.27 11.97 14.70
N LEU A 268 10.39 11.43 13.49
CA LEU A 268 9.41 10.52 12.84
C LEU A 268 10.12 9.29 12.22
N ASP A 269 11.30 8.93 12.71
CA ASP A 269 12.18 7.95 12.08
C ASP A 269 11.84 6.49 12.44
N HIS A 270 12.43 5.55 11.70
CA HIS A 270 12.35 4.11 11.97
C HIS A 270 10.92 3.55 11.95
N VAL A 271 10.11 4.02 11.01
CA VAL A 271 8.77 3.49 10.72
C VAL A 271 8.52 3.48 9.22
N VAL A 272 7.54 2.69 8.78
CA VAL A 272 6.88 2.91 7.50
C VAL A 272 5.56 3.61 7.78
N MET A 273 5.27 4.69 7.06
CA MET A 273 4.03 5.46 7.20
C MET A 273 3.66 6.15 5.90
N GLY A 274 2.38 6.47 5.70
CA GLY A 274 1.90 7.24 4.57
C GLY A 274 2.51 8.64 4.55
N MET A 275 3.16 9.00 3.45
CA MET A 275 3.83 10.30 3.24
C MET A 275 3.42 10.92 1.91
N GLU A 276 3.68 12.21 1.71
CA GLU A 276 3.61 12.79 0.36
C GLU A 276 4.79 12.28 -0.45
N THR A 277 4.50 11.29 -1.29
CA THR A 277 5.50 10.54 -2.05
C THR A 277 5.38 10.78 -3.54
N VAL A 278 6.50 10.68 -4.24
CA VAL A 278 6.56 10.41 -5.68
C VAL A 278 7.15 9.01 -5.84
N ILE A 279 6.49 8.17 -6.63
CA ILE A 279 7.05 6.88 -7.07
C ILE A 279 7.41 7.01 -8.54
N ASP A 280 8.65 6.67 -8.87
CA ASP A 280 9.18 6.64 -10.24
C ASP A 280 10.13 5.45 -10.41
N LYS A 281 10.84 5.38 -11.55
CA LYS A 281 11.74 4.28 -11.90
C LYS A 281 12.91 4.08 -10.92
N ASP A 282 13.24 5.10 -10.12
CA ASP A 282 14.35 5.07 -9.17
C ASP A 282 13.87 4.72 -7.74
N GLY A 283 12.55 4.57 -7.55
CA GLY A 283 11.93 4.13 -6.31
C GLY A 283 10.92 5.15 -5.77
N VAL A 284 10.71 5.10 -4.44
CA VAL A 284 9.91 6.08 -3.72
C VAL A 284 10.76 7.20 -3.15
N HIS A 285 10.29 8.43 -3.33
CA HIS A 285 10.87 9.64 -2.78
C HIS A 285 9.80 10.39 -1.98
N TYR A 286 10.16 11.04 -0.88
CA TYR A 286 9.24 11.84 -0.09
C TYR A 286 9.87 13.17 0.35
N SER A 287 9.04 14.16 0.63
CA SER A 287 9.49 15.46 1.13
C SER A 287 9.91 15.36 2.61
N HIS A 288 11.12 15.82 2.91
CA HIS A 288 11.56 16.02 4.30
C HIS A 288 10.91 17.25 4.96
N GLU A 289 10.37 18.18 4.14
CA GLU A 289 9.59 19.31 4.64
C GLU A 289 8.12 18.89 4.79
N LEU A 290 7.65 18.83 6.04
CA LEU A 290 6.26 18.57 6.37
C LEU A 290 5.43 19.86 6.19
N LYS A 291 4.72 19.94 5.06
CA LYS A 291 3.74 21.00 4.81
C LYS A 291 2.43 20.67 5.52
N GLY A 292 1.80 21.67 6.12
CA GLY A 292 0.54 21.54 6.85
C GLY A 292 0.47 22.51 8.04
N SER A 293 -0.69 22.60 8.64
CA SER A 293 -0.89 23.38 9.88
C SER A 293 -0.21 22.70 11.07
N GLU A 294 -0.01 23.44 12.16
CA GLU A 294 0.55 22.88 13.40
C GLU A 294 -0.35 21.78 14.00
N SER A 295 -1.66 21.89 13.85
CA SER A 295 -2.59 20.84 14.30
C SER A 295 -2.50 19.57 13.45
N GLU A 296 -2.29 19.70 12.14
CA GLU A 296 -2.06 18.57 11.23
C GLU A 296 -0.74 17.86 11.54
N LYS A 297 0.34 18.62 11.78
CA LYS A 297 1.63 18.05 12.22
C LYS A 297 1.54 17.36 13.57
N ALA A 298 0.79 17.92 14.53
CA ALA A 298 0.54 17.28 15.82
C ALA A 298 -0.25 15.98 15.68
N ALA A 299 -1.24 15.93 14.79
CA ALA A 299 -1.99 14.70 14.48
C ALA A 299 -1.08 13.64 13.84
N LEU A 300 -0.19 14.05 12.93
CA LEU A 300 0.81 13.17 12.33
C LEU A 300 1.77 12.59 13.37
N LYS A 301 2.21 13.41 14.34
CA LYS A 301 3.04 12.93 15.45
C LYS A 301 2.32 11.89 16.31
N LYS A 302 1.04 12.11 16.64
CA LYS A 302 0.23 11.11 17.36
C LYS A 302 0.08 9.81 16.59
N SER A 303 -0.09 9.92 15.26
CA SER A 303 -0.10 8.77 14.36
C SER A 303 1.21 7.98 14.41
N TYR A 304 2.34 8.69 14.30
CA TYR A 304 3.67 8.11 14.41
C TYR A 304 3.89 7.39 15.75
N GLU A 305 3.49 7.99 16.87
CA GLU A 305 3.59 7.36 18.20
C GLU A 305 2.80 6.03 18.28
N HIS A 306 1.69 5.91 17.55
CA HIS A 306 0.97 4.64 17.43
C HIS A 306 1.75 3.60 16.62
N LEU A 307 2.36 4.01 15.51
CA LEU A 307 3.19 3.13 14.68
C LEU A 307 4.44 2.64 15.43
N VAL A 308 5.06 3.50 16.23
CA VAL A 308 6.19 3.15 17.11
C VAL A 308 5.79 2.03 18.09
N LYS A 309 4.62 2.14 18.73
CA LYS A 309 4.12 1.08 19.63
C LYS A 309 3.96 -0.25 18.91
N MET A 310 3.36 -0.26 17.72
CA MET A 310 3.20 -1.47 16.93
C MET A 310 4.56 -2.06 16.48
N ARG A 311 5.52 -1.21 16.11
CA ARG A 311 6.89 -1.64 15.79
C ARG A 311 7.54 -2.30 17.00
N ASP A 312 7.45 -1.68 18.16
CA ASP A 312 8.09 -2.15 19.39
C ASP A 312 7.42 -3.45 19.90
N GLU A 313 6.11 -3.63 19.68
CA GLU A 313 5.42 -4.92 19.89
C GLU A 313 6.02 -6.03 19.01
N VAL A 314 6.28 -5.74 17.72
CA VAL A 314 6.85 -6.72 16.78
C VAL A 314 8.32 -7.03 17.08
N ILE A 315 9.06 -6.05 17.63
CA ILE A 315 10.40 -6.26 18.21
C ILE A 315 10.30 -7.21 19.42
N ALA A 316 9.37 -6.96 20.35
CA ALA A 316 9.18 -7.79 21.53
C ALA A 316 8.75 -9.23 21.17
N MET A 317 8.04 -9.41 20.05
CA MET A 317 7.70 -10.73 19.49
C MET A 317 8.89 -11.45 18.83
N GLY A 318 10.03 -10.77 18.64
CA GLY A 318 11.24 -11.32 18.03
C GLY A 318 11.21 -11.45 16.50
N VAL A 319 10.26 -10.78 15.82
CA VAL A 319 10.13 -10.87 14.36
C VAL A 319 11.13 -9.95 13.64
N ILE A 320 11.40 -8.78 14.22
CA ILE A 320 12.49 -7.88 13.81
C ILE A 320 13.38 -7.59 15.02
N PRO A 321 14.69 -7.34 14.81
CA PRO A 321 15.58 -7.03 15.93
C PRO A 321 15.34 -5.62 16.45
N ALA A 322 15.98 -5.28 17.58
CA ALA A 322 15.98 -3.92 18.10
C ALA A 322 16.46 -2.92 17.03
N VAL A 323 15.95 -1.69 17.08
CA VAL A 323 16.23 -0.66 16.05
C VAL A 323 17.72 -0.44 15.83
N ALA A 324 18.53 -0.47 16.91
CA ALA A 324 19.98 -0.32 16.84
C ALA A 324 20.68 -1.41 16.00
N ASP A 325 20.05 -2.58 15.86
CA ASP A 325 20.62 -3.75 15.19
C ASP A 325 20.08 -3.96 13.77
N TRP A 326 19.21 -3.07 13.26
CA TRP A 326 18.62 -3.23 11.92
C TRP A 326 19.66 -3.35 10.81
N LYS A 327 20.76 -2.61 10.92
CA LYS A 327 21.91 -2.67 9.98
C LYS A 327 22.58 -4.03 9.91
N SER A 328 22.45 -4.86 10.96
CA SER A 328 22.98 -6.23 10.94
C SER A 328 22.17 -7.17 10.06
N VAL A 329 20.89 -6.87 9.83
CA VAL A 329 19.98 -7.67 8.99
C VAL A 329 19.87 -7.10 7.59
N ASN A 330 19.72 -5.77 7.48
CA ASN A 330 19.72 -5.02 6.24
C ASN A 330 20.73 -3.86 6.29
N PRO A 331 21.87 -3.97 5.60
CA PRO A 331 22.91 -2.94 5.61
C PRO A 331 22.52 -1.64 4.88
N ASN A 332 21.35 -1.59 4.22
CA ASN A 332 20.85 -0.39 3.53
C ASN A 332 19.96 0.51 4.42
N LEU A 333 19.73 0.15 5.69
CA LEU A 333 19.00 0.95 6.68
C LEU A 333 19.90 1.88 7.49
#